data_AF-A0A957SJA2-F1
#
_entry.id   AF-A0A957SJA2-F1
#
_cell.length_a   1.000
_cell.length_b   1.000
_cell.length_c   1.000
_cell.angle_alpha   90.00
_cell.angle_beta   90.00
_cell.angle_gamma   90.00
#
_symmetry.space_group_name_H-M   'P 1'
#
loop_
_entity.id
_entity.type
_entity.pdbx_description
1 polymer ?
#
loop_
_entity_poly.entity_id
_entity_poly.type
_entity_poly.pdbx_seq_one_letter_code
_entity_poly.pdbx_strand_id
1 'polypeptide(L)'
;MKELIRSKVWLSLLALLAILSLWDWPPASVLAANPIVEENQQPGSSDWVLLKPANDVDMQIKGYASATSVNLGGAITFYVSVSPAQNFTVEIYRMGWYDGAGGRLMQQIGPLNGAKQPAVTLDAATGLITAPWS
;
A
#
# COMPACT_ATOMS: atom_id res chain seq x y z
N MET A 1 -31.24 -0.92 -73.97
CA MET A 1 -30.10 -0.33 -73.22
C MET A 1 -30.47 0.30 -71.86
N LYS A 2 -31.75 0.39 -71.48
CA LYS A 2 -32.18 0.94 -70.17
C LYS A 2 -32.39 -0.14 -69.08
N GLU A 3 -32.74 -1.36 -69.48
CA GLU A 3 -32.97 -2.50 -68.58
C GLU A 3 -31.68 -3.10 -67.97
N LEU A 4 -30.55 -3.00 -68.68
CA LEU A 4 -29.26 -3.53 -68.22
C LEU A 4 -28.62 -2.68 -67.09
N ILE A 5 -29.10 -1.44 -66.89
CA ILE A 5 -28.60 -0.50 -65.88
C ILE A 5 -29.35 -0.69 -64.56
N ARG A 6 -30.64 -1.07 -64.58
CA ARG A 6 -31.45 -1.30 -63.36
C ARG A 6 -31.00 -2.52 -62.55
N SER A 7 -30.51 -3.57 -63.22
CA SER A 7 -30.05 -4.81 -62.57
C SER A 7 -28.72 -4.64 -61.81
N LYS A 8 -27.81 -3.80 -62.30
CA LYS A 8 -26.50 -3.57 -61.65
C LYS A 8 -26.60 -2.68 -60.42
N VAL A 9 -27.60 -1.81 -60.34
CA VAL A 9 -27.80 -0.91 -59.18
C VAL A 9 -28.32 -1.68 -57.95
N TRP A 10 -29.14 -2.71 -58.15
CA TRP A 10 -29.69 -3.51 -57.03
C TRP A 10 -28.68 -4.49 -56.40
N LEU A 11 -27.74 -5.03 -57.19
CA LEU A 11 -26.64 -5.86 -56.66
C LEU A 11 -25.57 -5.01 -55.95
N SER A 12 -25.49 -3.71 -56.25
CA SER A 12 -24.55 -2.79 -55.60
C SER A 12 -25.06 -2.28 -54.25
N LEU A 13 -26.38 -2.20 -54.02
CA LEU A 13 -26.96 -1.79 -52.73
C LEU A 13 -26.92 -2.91 -51.67
N LEU A 14 -27.00 -4.18 -52.07
CA LEU A 14 -26.88 -5.33 -51.16
C LEU A 14 -25.43 -5.62 -50.74
N ALA A 15 -24.46 -5.28 -51.60
CA ALA A 15 -23.04 -5.38 -51.25
C ALA A 15 -22.55 -4.27 -50.31
N LEU A 16 -23.24 -3.11 -50.26
CA LEU A 16 -22.85 -2.00 -49.38
C LEU A 16 -23.33 -2.18 -47.92
N LEU A 17 -24.36 -2.99 -47.68
CA LEU A 17 -24.90 -3.27 -46.34
C LEU A 17 -24.18 -4.42 -45.62
N ALA A 18 -23.47 -5.29 -46.35
CA ALA A 18 -22.72 -6.41 -45.77
C ALA A 18 -21.28 -6.04 -45.35
N ILE A 19 -20.80 -4.84 -45.71
CA ILE A 19 -19.45 -4.36 -45.32
C ILE A 19 -19.53 -3.48 -44.04
N LEU A 20 -20.72 -3.05 -43.63
CA LEU A 20 -20.93 -2.25 -42.42
C LEU A 20 -20.94 -3.09 -41.11
N SER A 21 -20.93 -4.42 -41.21
CA SER A 21 -20.92 -5.33 -40.05
C SER A 21 -19.54 -5.88 -39.68
N LEU A 22 -18.47 -5.38 -40.29
CA LEU A 22 -17.08 -5.72 -39.95
C LEU A 22 -16.33 -4.56 -39.28
N TRP A 23 -17.05 -3.56 -38.75
CA TRP A 23 -16.45 -2.72 -37.71
C TRP A 23 -16.59 -3.47 -36.40
N ASP A 24 -15.55 -4.21 -36.04
CA ASP A 24 -15.28 -4.53 -34.64
C ASP A 24 -15.11 -3.20 -33.91
N TRP A 25 -16.22 -2.67 -33.38
CA TRP A 25 -16.18 -1.56 -32.46
C TRP A 25 -15.27 -2.00 -31.31
N PRO A 26 -14.17 -1.29 -31.03
CA PRO A 26 -13.29 -1.69 -29.95
C PRO A 26 -14.17 -1.81 -28.69
N PRO A 27 -14.11 -2.95 -27.96
CA PRO A 27 -14.89 -3.07 -26.73
C PRO A 27 -14.62 -1.83 -25.90
N ALA A 28 -15.68 -1.22 -25.36
CA ALA A 28 -15.57 -0.03 -24.55
C ALA A 28 -14.41 -0.23 -23.58
N SER A 29 -13.44 0.69 -23.60
CA SER A 29 -12.26 0.60 -22.74
C SER A 29 -12.76 0.43 -21.31
N VAL A 30 -12.54 -0.74 -20.72
CA VAL A 30 -12.76 -0.92 -19.29
C VAL A 30 -11.81 0.06 -18.63
N LEU A 31 -12.32 1.17 -18.12
CA LEU A 31 -11.52 2.07 -17.31
C LEU A 31 -10.93 1.20 -16.21
N ALA A 32 -9.62 0.98 -16.25
CA ALA A 32 -8.94 0.21 -15.22
C ALA A 32 -9.35 0.81 -13.87
N ALA A 33 -9.88 -0.03 -12.99
CA ALA A 33 -10.32 0.41 -11.68
C ALA A 33 -9.14 1.09 -10.97
N ASN A 34 -9.41 2.24 -10.35
CA ASN A 34 -8.35 3.00 -9.70
C ASN A 34 -7.91 2.22 -8.45
N PRO A 35 -6.66 1.75 -8.37
CA PRO A 35 -6.20 0.92 -7.26
C PRO A 35 -6.27 1.64 -5.91
N ILE A 36 -6.21 2.98 -5.91
CA ILE A 36 -6.39 3.78 -4.69
C ILE A 36 -7.85 3.72 -4.21
N VAL A 37 -8.81 3.73 -5.14
CA VAL A 37 -10.24 3.63 -4.80
C VAL A 37 -10.55 2.24 -4.25
N GLU A 38 -10.03 1.19 -4.88
CA GLU A 38 -10.18 -0.19 -4.39
C GLU A 38 -9.54 -0.38 -3.01
N GLU A 39 -8.33 0.15 -2.80
CA GLU A 39 -7.67 0.08 -1.49
C GLU A 39 -8.44 0.89 -0.42
N ASN A 40 -8.95 2.08 -0.74
CA ASN A 40 -9.70 2.89 0.21
C ASN A 40 -11.06 2.28 0.60
N GLN A 41 -11.57 1.30 -0.16
CA GLN A 41 -12.78 0.54 0.20
C GLN A 41 -12.50 -0.57 1.22
N GLN A 42 -11.24 -0.88 1.52
CA GLN A 42 -10.90 -1.85 2.56
C GLN A 42 -11.26 -1.32 3.95
N PRO A 43 -11.58 -2.19 4.92
CA PRO A 43 -11.84 -1.77 6.30
C PRO A 43 -10.64 -1.04 6.91
N GLY A 44 -10.90 0.13 7.49
CA GLY A 44 -9.90 0.90 8.25
C GLY A 44 -9.89 0.56 9.75
N SER A 45 -8.88 1.08 10.45
CA SER A 45 -8.78 1.10 11.91
C SER A 45 -8.09 2.39 12.37
N SER A 46 -8.53 2.92 13.51
CA SER A 46 -7.93 4.07 14.19
C SER A 46 -6.93 3.67 15.28
N ASP A 47 -6.69 2.37 15.48
CA ASP A 47 -5.88 1.85 16.61
C ASP A 47 -4.40 2.22 16.50
N TRP A 48 -3.95 2.68 15.33
CA TRP A 48 -2.62 3.27 15.13
C TRP A 48 -2.40 4.55 15.96
N VAL A 49 -3.48 5.18 16.46
CA VAL A 49 -3.41 6.33 17.35
C VAL A 49 -3.12 5.87 18.77
N LEU A 50 -1.91 6.16 19.26
CA LEU A 50 -1.48 5.79 20.61
C LEU A 50 -2.15 6.67 21.67
N LEU A 51 -3.06 6.09 22.46
CA LEU A 51 -3.70 6.77 23.59
C LEU A 51 -2.81 6.85 24.84
N LYS A 52 -1.81 5.98 24.94
CA LYS A 52 -0.85 5.90 26.06
C LYS A 52 0.57 5.66 25.52
N PRO A 53 1.20 6.68 24.92
CA PRO A 53 2.55 6.53 24.39
C PRO A 53 3.56 6.31 25.53
N ALA A 54 4.58 5.49 25.27
CA ALA A 54 5.74 5.35 26.16
C ALA A 54 6.53 6.66 26.19
N ASN A 55 7.11 7.01 27.34
CA ASN A 55 7.86 8.25 27.51
C ASN A 55 9.38 8.01 27.43
N ASP A 56 10.16 9.08 27.33
CA ASP A 56 11.62 9.03 27.23
C ASP A 56 12.34 8.95 28.58
N VAL A 57 11.60 9.07 29.69
CA VAL A 57 12.13 8.98 31.06
C VAL A 57 12.24 7.53 31.51
N ASP A 58 11.13 6.81 31.44
CA ASP A 58 11.01 5.40 31.84
C ASP A 58 11.47 4.45 30.74
N MET A 59 11.47 4.91 29.47
CA MET A 59 11.88 4.14 28.30
C MET A 59 11.19 2.77 28.20
N GLN A 60 9.87 2.71 28.45
CA GLN A 60 9.14 1.44 28.54
C GLN A 60 9.29 0.58 27.28
N ILE A 61 9.15 1.22 26.12
CA ILE A 61 9.46 0.65 24.80
C ILE A 61 10.00 1.75 23.90
N LYS A 62 11.05 1.43 23.14
CA LYS A 62 11.69 2.28 22.14
C LYS A 62 12.16 1.44 20.96
N GLY A 63 12.20 2.01 19.78
CA GLY A 63 12.66 1.31 18.60
C GLY A 63 13.05 2.21 17.46
N TYR A 64 13.84 1.67 16.53
CA TYR A 64 14.15 2.28 15.25
C TYR A 64 14.28 1.20 14.17
N ALA A 65 14.19 1.60 12.90
CA ALA A 65 14.30 0.71 11.76
C ALA A 65 15.71 0.79 11.14
N SER A 66 16.18 -0.30 10.53
CA SER A 66 17.47 -0.36 9.83
C SER A 66 17.53 0.53 8.58
N ALA A 67 16.38 0.89 8.03
CA ALA A 67 16.25 1.75 6.86
C ALA A 67 14.92 2.52 6.90
N THR A 68 14.89 3.68 6.24
CA THR A 68 13.67 4.49 6.09
C THR A 68 12.74 3.96 5.00
N SER A 69 13.27 3.20 4.05
CA SER A 69 12.50 2.59 2.96
C SER A 69 13.23 1.37 2.39
N VAL A 70 12.46 0.45 1.81
CA VAL A 70 12.97 -0.68 1.04
C VAL A 70 12.12 -0.86 -0.21
N ASN A 71 12.71 -1.48 -1.24
CA ASN A 71 11.97 -1.93 -2.41
C ASN A 71 11.11 -3.16 -2.09
N LEU A 72 10.16 -3.48 -2.96
CA LEU A 72 9.38 -4.70 -2.88
C LEU A 72 10.31 -5.92 -2.78
N GLY A 73 10.05 -6.79 -1.81
CA GLY A 73 10.88 -7.96 -1.50
C GLY A 73 12.15 -7.65 -0.69
N GLY A 74 12.44 -6.38 -0.39
CA GLY A 74 13.50 -5.99 0.52
C GLY A 74 13.13 -6.24 1.99
N ALA A 75 14.14 -6.21 2.87
CA ALA A 75 13.98 -6.45 4.30
C ALA A 75 14.26 -5.18 5.13
N ILE A 76 13.40 -4.92 6.11
CA ILE A 76 13.60 -3.92 7.17
C ILE A 76 13.73 -4.66 8.50
N THR A 77 14.79 -4.37 9.24
CA THR A 77 14.96 -4.84 10.63
C THR A 77 14.47 -3.76 11.58
N PHE A 78 13.69 -4.14 12.58
CA PHE A 78 13.28 -3.26 13.67
C PHE A 78 14.07 -3.61 14.92
N TYR A 79 14.84 -2.65 15.42
CA TYR A 79 15.56 -2.76 16.68
C TYR A 79 14.66 -2.23 17.79
N VAL A 80 14.41 -3.04 18.82
CA VAL A 80 13.46 -2.71 19.89
C VAL A 80 14.12 -2.95 21.25
N SER A 81 13.98 -1.97 22.13
CA SER A 81 14.34 -2.06 23.55
C SER A 81 13.08 -1.97 24.41
N VAL A 82 12.95 -2.88 25.38
CA VAL A 82 11.80 -2.97 26.29
C VAL A 82 12.28 -3.03 27.74
N SER A 83 11.79 -2.13 28.59
CA SER A 83 12.22 -2.01 30.00
C SER A 83 11.04 -1.69 30.93
N PRO A 84 10.64 -2.59 31.85
CA PRO A 84 11.22 -3.91 32.12
C PRO A 84 10.99 -4.89 30.96
N ALA A 85 11.86 -5.90 30.85
CA ALA A 85 11.76 -6.94 29.83
C ALA A 85 10.40 -7.65 29.91
N GLN A 86 9.69 -7.71 28.79
CA GLN A 86 8.36 -8.29 28.67
C GLN A 86 8.03 -8.51 27.18
N ASN A 87 6.93 -9.22 26.91
CA ASN A 87 6.47 -9.44 25.54
C ASN A 87 5.90 -8.16 24.93
N PHE A 88 6.09 -8.00 23.62
CA PHE A 88 5.48 -6.92 22.83
C PHE A 88 4.93 -7.46 21.50
N THR A 89 4.08 -6.69 20.84
CA THR A 89 3.58 -6.96 19.49
C THR A 89 3.98 -5.84 18.54
N VAL A 90 3.98 -6.13 17.25
CA VAL A 90 4.17 -5.13 16.18
C VAL A 90 2.95 -5.17 15.28
N GLU A 91 2.32 -4.01 15.09
CA GLU A 91 1.22 -3.84 14.16
C GLU A 91 1.67 -2.90 13.03
N ILE A 92 1.56 -3.37 11.80
CA ILE A 92 1.94 -2.63 10.60
C ILE A 92 0.66 -2.05 10.00
N TYR A 93 0.59 -0.72 9.94
CA TYR A 93 -0.52 0.00 9.32
C TYR A 93 -0.09 0.59 7.99
N ARG A 94 -0.99 0.51 7.01
CA ARG A 94 -0.91 1.36 5.81
C ARG A 94 -1.73 2.62 6.07
N MET A 95 -1.12 3.79 5.93
CA MET A 95 -1.80 5.07 6.16
C MET A 95 -2.72 5.44 4.98
N GLY A 96 -3.90 5.98 5.27
CA GLY A 96 -4.88 6.32 4.22
C GLY A 96 -6.21 6.81 4.77
N TRP A 97 -7.20 7.04 3.89
CA TRP A 97 -8.48 7.61 4.31
C TRP A 97 -9.36 6.58 5.04
N TYR A 98 -9.63 5.42 4.41
CA TYR A 98 -10.42 4.30 4.96
C TYR A 98 -11.66 4.75 5.76
N ASP A 99 -12.56 5.50 5.12
CA ASP A 99 -13.79 6.07 5.72
C ASP A 99 -13.55 6.95 6.97
N GLY A 100 -12.38 7.59 7.03
CA GLY A 100 -11.97 8.47 8.13
C GLY A 100 -11.18 7.78 9.25
N ALA A 101 -10.93 6.47 9.17
CA ALA A 101 -10.17 5.74 10.19
C ALA A 101 -8.66 6.08 10.20
N GLY A 102 -8.13 6.62 9.10
CA GLY A 102 -6.74 7.10 9.02
C GLY A 102 -5.68 6.03 8.73
N GLY A 103 -6.02 4.74 8.82
CA GLY A 103 -5.12 3.65 8.47
C GLY A 103 -5.85 2.32 8.31
N ARG A 104 -5.16 1.33 7.72
CA ARG A 104 -5.60 -0.06 7.67
C ARG A 104 -4.54 -0.94 8.30
N LEU A 105 -4.96 -1.82 9.21
CA LEU A 105 -4.08 -2.85 9.76
C LEU A 105 -3.72 -3.84 8.65
N MET A 106 -2.43 -3.90 8.30
CA MET A 106 -1.89 -4.81 7.27
C MET A 106 -1.46 -6.13 7.88
N GLN A 107 -0.82 -6.07 9.05
CA GLN A 107 -0.20 -7.23 9.68
C GLN A 107 -0.03 -7.01 11.17
N GLN A 108 -0.19 -8.08 11.93
CA GLN A 108 0.14 -8.16 13.35
C GLN A 108 1.20 -9.25 13.55
N ILE A 109 2.24 -8.94 14.31
CA ILE A 109 3.37 -9.82 14.58
C ILE A 109 3.54 -9.93 16.09
N GLY A 110 3.75 -11.16 16.57
CA GLY A 110 4.06 -11.44 17.97
C GLY A 110 3.04 -12.37 18.66
N PRO A 111 3.13 -12.51 19.99
CA PRO A 111 4.05 -11.78 20.88
C PRO A 111 5.53 -12.10 20.62
N LEU A 112 6.39 -11.09 20.74
CA LEU A 112 7.85 -11.18 20.65
C LEU A 112 8.45 -10.93 22.04
N ASN A 113 9.51 -11.65 22.39
CA ASN A 113 10.22 -11.44 23.65
C ASN A 113 11.01 -10.12 23.59
N GLY A 114 10.62 -9.12 24.38
CA GLY A 114 11.34 -7.85 24.49
C GLY A 114 12.36 -7.88 25.61
N ALA A 115 13.53 -7.31 25.36
CA ALA A 115 14.59 -7.15 26.34
C ALA A 115 15.12 -5.72 26.35
N LYS A 116 15.76 -5.31 27.45
CA LYS A 116 16.44 -4.03 27.55
C LYS A 116 17.74 -4.09 26.74
N GLN A 117 17.88 -3.19 25.78
CA GLN A 117 19.09 -3.05 24.98
C GLN A 117 20.12 -2.14 25.67
N PRO A 118 21.40 -2.14 25.22
CA PRO A 118 22.42 -1.24 25.77
C PRO A 118 22.04 0.24 25.69
N ALA A 119 22.59 1.04 26.59
CA ALA A 119 22.33 2.47 26.63
C ALA A 119 22.84 3.17 25.35
N VAL A 120 22.13 4.22 24.95
CA VAL A 120 22.56 5.09 23.85
C VAL A 120 23.79 5.90 24.26
N THR A 121 24.67 6.16 23.31
CA THR A 121 25.88 6.97 23.52
C THR A 121 25.78 8.26 22.73
N LEU A 122 26.12 9.39 23.35
CA LEU A 122 26.17 10.71 22.72
C LEU A 122 27.65 11.10 22.57
N ASP A 123 28.07 11.34 21.33
CA ASP A 123 29.32 12.04 21.07
C ASP A 123 29.10 13.55 21.23
N ALA A 124 29.67 14.13 22.29
CA ALA A 124 29.50 15.55 22.61
C ALA A 124 30.16 16.48 21.58
N ALA A 125 31.13 16.01 20.80
CA ALA A 125 31.80 16.84 19.79
C ALA A 125 30.98 16.96 18.50
N THR A 126 30.25 15.90 18.12
CA THR A 126 29.50 15.83 16.86
C THR A 126 27.99 15.91 17.05
N GLY A 127 27.49 15.68 18.26
CA GLY A 127 26.06 15.54 18.54
C GLY A 127 25.47 14.19 18.09
N LEU A 128 26.30 13.24 17.65
CA LEU A 128 25.85 11.94 17.18
C LEU A 128 25.33 11.07 18.34
N ILE A 129 24.11 10.56 18.21
CA ILE A 129 23.53 9.56 19.11
C ILE A 129 23.64 8.18 18.47
N THR A 130 24.28 7.24 19.15
CA THR A 130 24.42 5.85 18.69
C THR A 130 23.69 4.90 19.64
N ALA A 131 22.83 4.05 19.08
CA ALA A 131 22.11 2.99 19.79
C ALA A 131 22.60 1.62 19.31
N PRO A 132 23.51 0.94 20.03
CA PRO A 132 24.12 -0.33 19.59
C PRO A 132 23.19 -1.51 19.92
N TRP A 133 22.00 -1.50 19.33
CA TRP A 133 20.94 -2.49 19.56
C TRP A 133 21.01 -3.60 18.52
N SER A 134 20.57 -4.81 18.91
CA SER A 134 20.52 -6.00 18.04
C SER A 134 19.15 -6.66 18.07
#